data_AF-A0A0N1NXF7-F1
#
_entry.id   AF-A0A0N1NXF7-F1
#
_cell.length_a   1.000
_cell.length_b   1.000
_cell.length_c   1.000
_cell.angle_alpha   90.00
_cell.angle_beta   90.00
_cell.angle_gamma   90.00
#
_symmetry.space_group_name_H-M   'P 1'
#
loop_
_entity.id
_entity.type
_entity.pdbx_description
1 polymer ?
#
loop_
_entity_poly.entity_id
_entity_poly.type
_entity_poly.pdbx_seq_one_letter_code
_entity_poly.pdbx_strand_id
1 'polypeptide(L)'
;MTTTTTTTLTADATALHARLTTLQKTHPLSILNLAEPLLEATTNTSQINPQTIAHDFSTSTASNNNAATAPEPNAAALTPSSLTLDLQHYRDLFSKLRFSYLEQVTKEKYLRSIVGDPPLLVTPKDNAALEAKLKVMKEELQAKKAETDALVVALEDAARALAVKYESGRAGIEVVGTLPTKVEQLQREVEALREEVAQKQNALAGTSDSATSSPSNAVNPRYLQSTDATRAALADQTQRISQIDKEIADLERRLPSKIRECERAERELEDLDRRKEEVTRQAKEVQRIREEGGRDFVGERGRWLRAQEGVLKGVLGVEA
;
A
#
# COMPACT_ATOMS: atom_id res chain seq x y z
N MET A 1 3.10 4.51 -37.17
CA MET A 1 1.78 3.82 -37.11
C MET A 1 1.20 3.65 -35.69
N THR A 2 1.90 4.03 -34.61
CA THR A 2 1.39 3.88 -33.22
C THR A 2 0.73 5.13 -32.63
N THR A 3 0.82 6.28 -33.30
CA THR A 3 0.23 7.53 -32.80
C THR A 3 -1.28 7.56 -33.01
N THR A 4 -1.76 7.06 -34.14
CA THR A 4 -3.20 7.04 -34.49
C THR A 4 -4.05 6.19 -33.55
N THR A 5 -3.54 5.04 -33.08
CA THR A 5 -4.26 4.18 -32.13
C THR A 5 -4.32 4.73 -30.71
N THR A 6 -3.38 5.60 -30.33
CA THR A 6 -3.36 6.17 -28.97
C THR A 6 -4.22 7.43 -28.87
N THR A 7 -4.30 8.23 -29.94
CA THR A 7 -5.21 9.39 -30.01
C THR A 7 -6.67 8.96 -30.04
N THR A 8 -6.99 7.83 -30.68
CA THR A 8 -8.35 7.26 -30.61
C THR A 8 -8.69 6.80 -29.19
N LEU A 9 -7.74 6.21 -28.46
CA LEU A 9 -7.98 5.73 -27.09
C LEU A 9 -8.23 6.87 -26.09
N THR A 10 -7.53 8.01 -26.23
CA THR A 10 -7.77 9.19 -25.37
C THR A 10 -9.07 9.91 -25.73
N ALA A 11 -9.42 9.98 -27.02
CA ALA A 11 -10.70 10.50 -27.48
C ALA A 11 -11.87 9.64 -26.95
N ASP A 12 -11.73 8.31 -26.99
CA ASP A 12 -12.74 7.38 -26.48
C ASP A 12 -12.89 7.48 -24.95
N ALA A 13 -11.79 7.59 -24.20
CA ALA A 13 -11.82 7.73 -22.73
C ALA A 13 -12.46 9.05 -22.27
N THR A 14 -12.18 10.15 -22.95
CA THR A 14 -12.78 11.47 -22.64
C THR A 14 -14.26 11.52 -23.01
N ALA A 15 -14.65 10.93 -24.16
CA ALA A 15 -16.05 10.78 -24.55
C ALA A 15 -16.83 9.89 -23.57
N LEU A 16 -16.22 8.80 -23.09
CA LEU A 16 -16.79 7.90 -22.09
C LEU A 16 -16.99 8.63 -20.76
N HIS A 17 -16.00 9.39 -20.28
CA HIS A 17 -16.12 10.19 -19.06
C HIS A 17 -17.23 11.26 -19.18
N ALA A 18 -17.31 11.95 -20.31
CA ALA A 18 -18.39 12.91 -20.58
C ALA A 18 -19.77 12.23 -20.55
N ARG A 19 -19.89 11.03 -21.13
CA ARG A 19 -21.14 10.26 -21.12
C ARG A 19 -21.51 9.74 -19.72
N LEU A 20 -20.54 9.30 -18.93
CA LEU A 20 -20.79 8.87 -17.54
C LEU A 20 -21.20 10.04 -16.65
N THR A 21 -20.57 11.21 -16.82
CA THR A 21 -20.92 12.41 -16.04
C THR A 21 -22.29 12.97 -16.43
N THR A 22 -22.71 12.89 -17.70
CA THR A 22 -24.09 13.25 -18.09
C THR A 22 -25.11 12.25 -17.55
N LEU A 23 -24.81 10.95 -17.56
CA LEU A 23 -25.68 9.94 -16.95
C LEU A 23 -25.83 10.13 -15.43
N GLN A 24 -24.74 10.48 -14.73
CA GLN A 24 -24.80 10.74 -13.29
C GLN A 24 -25.60 12.02 -12.96
N LYS A 25 -25.51 13.05 -13.80
CA LYS A 25 -26.29 14.30 -13.63
C LYS A 25 -27.76 14.12 -13.95
N THR A 26 -28.10 13.26 -14.92
CA THR A 26 -29.49 12.99 -15.31
C THR A 26 -30.20 12.07 -14.32
N HIS A 27 -29.46 11.18 -13.64
CA HIS A 27 -30.02 10.24 -12.67
C HIS A 27 -29.28 10.33 -11.32
N PRO A 28 -29.46 11.43 -10.56
CA PRO A 28 -28.94 11.52 -9.20
C PRO A 28 -29.66 10.50 -8.31
N LEU A 29 -28.96 9.41 -7.96
CA LEU A 29 -29.42 8.36 -7.05
C LEU A 29 -29.48 8.90 -5.60
N SER A 30 -30.46 9.75 -5.34
CA SER A 30 -30.85 10.20 -3.99
C SER A 30 -32.17 9.55 -3.63
N ILE A 31 -32.31 9.14 -2.36
CA ILE A 31 -33.56 8.59 -1.83
C ILE A 31 -34.74 9.51 -2.12
N LEU A 32 -34.51 10.83 -2.11
CA LEU A 32 -35.53 11.84 -2.38
C LEU A 32 -35.99 11.82 -3.86
N ASN A 33 -35.05 11.67 -4.80
CA ASN A 33 -35.36 11.64 -6.24
C ASN A 33 -35.93 10.29 -6.67
N LEU A 34 -35.60 9.22 -5.95
CA LEU A 34 -36.20 7.89 -6.16
C LEU A 34 -37.58 7.78 -5.53
N ALA A 35 -37.86 8.56 -4.48
CA ALA A 35 -39.15 8.58 -3.81
C ALA A 35 -40.19 9.47 -4.51
N GLU A 36 -39.76 10.47 -5.30
CA GLU A 36 -40.63 11.34 -6.09
C GLU A 36 -41.62 10.57 -6.99
N PRO A 37 -41.19 9.62 -7.85
CA PRO A 37 -42.14 8.86 -8.67
C PRO A 37 -43.07 7.94 -7.86
N LEU A 38 -42.64 7.50 -6.67
CA LEU A 38 -43.49 6.72 -5.76
C LEU A 38 -44.55 7.60 -5.07
N LEU A 39 -44.19 8.84 -4.73
CA LEU A 39 -45.13 9.84 -4.21
C LEU A 39 -46.17 10.20 -5.26
N GLU A 40 -45.74 10.46 -6.50
CA GLU A 40 -46.65 10.76 -7.62
C GLU A 40 -47.60 9.59 -7.96
N ALA A 41 -47.12 8.34 -7.89
CA ALA A 41 -47.98 7.17 -8.07
C ALA A 41 -49.03 7.04 -6.95
N THR A 42 -48.67 7.41 -5.72
CA THR A 42 -49.55 7.31 -4.54
C THR A 42 -50.62 8.42 -4.54
N THR A 43 -50.27 9.64 -4.97
CA THR A 43 -51.23 10.74 -5.12
C THR A 43 -52.22 10.47 -6.26
N ASN A 44 -51.77 9.89 -7.37
CA ASN A 44 -52.66 9.50 -8.48
C ASN A 44 -53.63 8.35 -8.12
N THR A 45 -53.23 7.46 -7.21
CA THR A 45 -54.10 6.35 -6.74
C THR A 45 -55.18 6.84 -5.75
N SER A 46 -54.99 8.01 -5.13
CA SER A 46 -55.91 8.57 -4.13
C SER A 46 -57.13 9.31 -4.72
N GLN A 47 -57.34 9.29 -6.05
CA GLN A 47 -58.48 9.93 -6.71
C GLN A 47 -59.74 9.05 -6.84
N ILE A 48 -59.75 7.83 -6.31
CA ILE A 48 -60.97 7.01 -6.26
C ILE A 48 -61.69 7.24 -4.92
N ASN A 49 -62.50 8.31 -4.94
CA ASN A 49 -63.75 8.51 -4.19
C ASN A 49 -63.71 8.67 -2.65
N PRO A 50 -63.62 9.91 -2.12
CA PRO A 50 -64.01 10.26 -0.75
C PRO A 50 -65.40 10.91 -0.76
N GLN A 51 -66.45 10.14 -1.06
CA GLN A 51 -67.81 10.53 -0.71
C GLN A 51 -68.40 9.44 0.18
N THR A 52 -69.09 9.89 1.23
CA THR A 52 -69.64 9.11 2.36
C THR A 52 -68.65 8.90 3.52
N ILE A 53 -68.55 9.90 4.38
CA ILE A 53 -68.67 9.87 5.85
C ILE A 53 -68.27 11.29 6.31
N ALA A 54 -69.16 12.24 6.01
CA ALA A 54 -69.14 13.57 6.61
C ALA A 54 -70.56 13.78 7.15
N HIS A 55 -70.84 13.18 8.30
CA HIS A 55 -72.00 13.51 9.10
C HIS A 55 -71.49 13.94 10.48
N ASP A 56 -71.73 15.21 10.77
CA ASP A 56 -71.92 15.81 12.08
C ASP A 56 -70.98 15.37 13.22
N PHE A 57 -69.91 16.13 13.42
CA PHE A 57 -69.52 16.54 14.78
C PHE A 57 -68.89 17.93 14.73
N SER A 58 -69.77 18.94 14.73
CA SER A 58 -69.41 20.31 15.07
C SER A 58 -69.42 20.43 16.60
N THR A 59 -68.24 20.51 17.22
CA THR A 59 -68.08 21.06 18.57
C THR A 59 -67.00 22.12 18.51
N SER A 60 -67.47 23.36 18.53
CA SER A 60 -66.71 24.58 18.69
C SER A 60 -66.12 24.69 20.11
N THR A 61 -65.08 25.53 20.22
CA THR A 61 -64.47 26.09 21.44
C THR A 61 -63.37 25.29 22.14
N ALA A 62 -62.14 25.44 21.64
CA ALA A 62 -60.98 25.81 22.46
C ALA A 62 -59.91 26.47 21.56
N SER A 63 -59.72 27.77 21.74
CA SER A 63 -58.66 28.55 21.12
C SER A 63 -57.29 27.92 21.36
N ASN A 64 -56.52 27.70 20.29
CA ASN A 64 -55.09 27.96 20.36
C ASN A 64 -54.55 28.36 18.99
N ASN A 65 -53.90 29.52 19.00
CA ASN A 65 -53.32 30.19 17.86
C ASN A 65 -52.36 29.27 17.11
N ASN A 66 -52.71 28.91 15.88
CA ASN A 66 -51.80 28.75 14.74
C ASN A 66 -52.63 28.42 13.49
N ALA A 67 -53.43 29.39 13.08
CA ALA A 67 -53.91 29.49 11.70
C ALA A 67 -52.95 30.43 10.96
N ALA A 68 -51.82 29.89 10.51
CA ALA A 68 -51.05 30.51 9.45
C ALA A 68 -50.40 29.39 8.64
N THR A 69 -50.70 29.38 7.35
CA THR A 69 -50.07 28.56 6.30
C THR A 69 -50.38 27.07 6.34
N ALA A 70 -51.44 26.69 5.62
CA ALA A 70 -51.35 25.49 4.81
C ALA A 70 -50.19 25.70 3.82
N PRO A 71 -49.14 24.85 3.79
CA PRO A 71 -48.27 24.82 2.65
C PRO A 71 -48.94 23.93 1.60
N GLU A 72 -49.38 24.57 0.53
CA GLU A 72 -49.21 24.07 -0.84
C GLU A 72 -48.06 23.04 -0.92
N PRO A 73 -48.19 21.91 -1.65
CA PRO A 73 -47.13 20.93 -1.80
C PRO A 73 -46.07 21.48 -2.78
N ASN A 74 -45.43 22.58 -2.41
CA ASN A 74 -44.27 23.08 -3.12
C ASN A 74 -43.09 22.20 -2.73
N ALA A 75 -42.48 21.59 -3.74
CA ALA A 75 -41.22 20.85 -3.73
C ALA A 75 -40.00 21.67 -3.26
N ALA A 76 -40.20 22.64 -2.37
CA ALA A 76 -39.18 23.47 -1.76
C ALA A 76 -38.50 22.67 -0.63
N ALA A 77 -37.53 21.86 -1.05
CA ALA A 77 -36.48 21.28 -0.24
C ALA A 77 -36.94 20.40 0.95
N LEU A 78 -37.33 19.16 0.64
CA LEU A 78 -37.23 18.04 1.58
C LEU A 78 -35.75 17.86 2.00
N THR A 79 -35.29 18.67 2.94
CA THR A 79 -33.99 18.45 3.59
C THR A 79 -34.15 17.31 4.60
N PRO A 80 -33.12 16.48 4.82
CA PRO A 80 -33.21 15.35 5.74
C PRO A 80 -33.62 15.77 7.16
N SER A 81 -33.22 16.97 7.58
CA SER A 81 -33.62 17.60 8.83
C SER A 81 -35.11 17.95 8.90
N SER A 82 -35.71 18.46 7.81
CA SER A 82 -37.14 18.77 7.76
C SER A 82 -37.98 17.50 7.88
N LEU A 83 -37.58 16.43 7.17
CA LEU A 83 -38.29 15.16 7.19
C LEU A 83 -38.28 14.51 8.57
N THR A 84 -37.17 14.60 9.32
CA THR A 84 -37.13 14.10 10.70
C THR A 84 -38.06 14.85 11.64
N LEU A 85 -38.18 16.18 11.48
CA LEU A 85 -39.07 17.00 12.29
C LEU A 85 -40.54 16.72 11.97
N ASP A 86 -40.88 16.56 10.69
CA ASP A 86 -42.23 16.21 10.27
C ASP A 86 -42.65 14.82 10.77
N LEU A 87 -41.76 13.82 10.65
CA LEU A 87 -42.04 12.47 11.18
C LEU A 87 -42.27 12.47 12.69
N GLN A 88 -41.49 13.27 13.44
CA GLN A 88 -41.69 13.43 14.87
C GLN A 88 -43.02 14.13 15.19
N HIS A 89 -43.35 15.20 14.47
CA HIS A 89 -44.62 15.90 14.61
C HIS A 89 -45.82 14.99 14.34
N TYR A 90 -45.81 14.22 13.25
CA TYR A 90 -46.89 13.28 12.93
C TYR A 90 -46.99 12.17 13.98
N ARG A 91 -45.87 11.64 14.46
CA ARG A 91 -45.88 10.64 15.55
C ARG A 91 -46.58 11.18 16.79
N ASP A 92 -46.27 12.40 17.19
CA ASP A 92 -46.87 13.03 18.36
C ASP A 92 -48.36 13.34 18.15
N LEU A 93 -48.74 13.86 16.97
CA LEU A 93 -50.13 14.10 16.60
C LEU A 93 -50.95 12.81 16.61
N PHE A 94 -50.46 11.75 15.95
CA PHE A 94 -51.16 10.47 15.91
C PHE A 94 -51.25 9.81 17.28
N SER A 95 -50.24 9.96 18.14
CA SER A 95 -50.30 9.45 19.51
C SER A 95 -51.40 10.13 20.33
N LYS A 96 -51.53 11.45 20.21
CA LYS A 96 -52.58 12.25 20.86
C LYS A 96 -53.96 11.93 20.28
N LEU A 97 -54.08 11.84 18.96
CA LEU A 97 -55.33 11.51 18.28
C LEU A 97 -55.81 10.10 18.66
N ARG A 98 -54.89 9.13 18.68
CA ARG A 98 -55.19 7.75 19.11
C ARG A 98 -55.66 7.69 20.56
N PHE A 99 -54.99 8.42 21.47
CA PHE A 99 -55.39 8.47 22.88
C PHE A 99 -56.78 9.09 23.04
N SER A 100 -57.02 10.26 22.43
CA SER A 100 -58.31 10.96 22.45
C SER A 100 -59.44 10.10 21.88
N TYR A 101 -59.20 9.45 20.74
CA TYR A 101 -60.17 8.56 20.11
C TYR A 101 -60.50 7.34 20.99
N LEU A 102 -59.48 6.68 21.55
CA LEU A 102 -59.72 5.56 22.46
C LEU A 102 -60.49 5.99 23.70
N GLU A 103 -60.16 7.13 24.29
CA GLU A 103 -60.87 7.68 25.43
C GLU A 103 -62.33 8.00 25.09
N GLN A 104 -62.58 8.63 23.94
CA GLN A 104 -63.94 8.95 23.50
C GLN A 104 -64.76 7.69 23.23
N VAL A 105 -64.23 6.74 22.44
CA VAL A 105 -64.94 5.50 22.11
C VAL A 105 -65.21 4.67 23.36
N THR A 106 -64.28 4.64 24.32
CA THR A 106 -64.50 3.91 25.58
C THR A 106 -65.55 4.61 26.45
N LYS A 107 -65.53 5.93 26.56
CA LYS A 107 -66.58 6.70 27.25
C LYS A 107 -67.95 6.47 26.62
N GLU A 108 -68.05 6.58 25.30
CA GLU A 108 -69.30 6.35 24.56
C GLU A 108 -69.79 4.92 24.70
N LYS A 109 -68.90 3.92 24.56
CA LYS A 109 -69.25 2.51 24.73
C LYS A 109 -69.71 2.22 26.16
N TYR A 110 -69.07 2.82 27.16
CA TYR A 110 -69.48 2.71 28.56
C TYR A 110 -70.86 3.33 28.79
N LEU A 111 -71.09 4.58 28.34
CA LEU A 111 -72.39 5.24 28.44
C LEU A 111 -73.48 4.45 27.71
N ARG A 112 -73.19 3.93 26.52
CA ARG A 112 -74.14 3.10 25.77
C ARG A 112 -74.41 1.76 26.45
N SER A 113 -73.45 1.19 27.17
CA SER A 113 -73.64 -0.06 27.92
C SER A 113 -74.54 0.12 29.16
N ILE A 114 -74.53 1.30 29.78
CA ILE A 114 -75.34 1.59 30.98
C ILE A 114 -76.69 2.23 30.65
N VAL A 115 -76.78 3.04 29.58
CA VAL A 115 -78.00 3.77 29.18
C VAL A 115 -78.78 3.03 28.08
N GLY A 116 -78.14 2.13 27.34
CA GLY A 116 -78.80 1.37 26.28
C GLY A 116 -79.86 0.41 26.82
N ASP A 117 -81.03 0.39 26.19
CA ASP A 117 -82.12 -0.54 26.49
C ASP A 117 -82.27 -1.54 25.33
N PRO A 118 -81.92 -2.84 25.50
CA PRO A 118 -81.48 -3.52 26.74
C PRO A 118 -79.98 -3.31 27.06
N PRO A 119 -79.58 -3.39 28.35
CA PRO A 119 -78.20 -3.21 28.77
C PRO A 119 -77.29 -4.27 28.17
N LEU A 120 -76.17 -3.84 27.60
CA LEU A 120 -75.17 -4.72 26.98
C LEU A 120 -74.36 -5.43 28.07
N LEU A 121 -74.88 -6.55 28.56
CA LEU A 121 -74.15 -7.46 29.44
C LEU A 121 -73.27 -8.37 28.59
N VAL A 122 -71.95 -8.18 28.68
CA VAL A 122 -70.98 -9.06 28.01
C VAL A 122 -71.07 -10.46 28.64
N THR A 123 -71.57 -11.43 27.87
CA THR A 123 -71.67 -12.80 28.36
C THR A 123 -70.33 -13.53 28.24
N PRO A 124 -70.05 -14.55 29.08
CA PRO A 124 -68.82 -15.34 28.94
C PRO A 124 -68.72 -16.04 27.57
N LYS A 125 -69.85 -16.31 26.91
CA LYS A 125 -69.90 -16.85 25.55
C LYS A 125 -69.41 -15.85 24.51
N ASP A 126 -69.77 -14.57 24.65
CA ASP A 126 -69.32 -13.50 23.77
C ASP A 126 -67.82 -13.24 23.95
N ASN A 127 -67.33 -13.31 25.20
CA ASN A 127 -65.90 -13.25 25.47
C ASN A 127 -65.13 -14.39 24.81
N ALA A 128 -65.61 -15.63 24.93
CA ALA A 128 -64.98 -16.78 24.28
C ALA A 128 -64.97 -16.65 22.74
N ALA A 129 -66.04 -16.12 22.14
CA ALA A 129 -66.10 -15.85 20.71
C ALA A 129 -65.13 -14.74 20.26
N LEU A 130 -65.00 -13.67 21.06
CA LEU A 130 -64.03 -12.59 20.80
C LEU A 130 -62.59 -13.06 20.97
N GLU A 131 -62.30 -13.89 21.97
CA GLU A 131 -60.98 -14.50 22.19
C GLU A 131 -60.58 -15.40 21.01
N ALA A 132 -61.50 -16.21 20.49
CA ALA A 132 -61.26 -17.02 19.31
C ALA A 132 -60.93 -16.16 18.08
N LYS A 133 -61.68 -15.07 17.85
CA LYS A 133 -61.42 -14.13 16.74
C LYS A 133 -60.09 -13.38 16.92
N LEU A 134 -59.78 -12.94 18.14
CA LEU A 134 -58.52 -12.28 18.45
C LEU A 134 -57.33 -13.19 18.25
N LYS A 135 -57.46 -14.49 18.54
CA LYS A 135 -56.41 -15.47 18.29
C LYS A 135 -56.07 -15.55 16.79
N VAL A 136 -57.09 -15.69 15.93
CA VAL A 136 -56.90 -15.71 14.47
C VAL A 136 -56.27 -14.41 13.97
N MET A 137 -56.83 -13.25 14.36
CA MET A 137 -56.29 -11.94 13.96
C MET A 137 -54.86 -11.71 14.47
N LYS A 138 -54.50 -12.24 15.64
CA LYS A 138 -53.15 -12.14 16.19
C LYS A 138 -52.17 -13.02 15.42
N GLU A 139 -52.58 -14.22 15.03
CA GLU A 139 -51.78 -15.10 14.17
C GLU A 139 -51.55 -14.47 12.79
N GLU A 140 -52.60 -13.92 12.15
CA GLU A 140 -52.49 -13.18 10.89
C GLU A 140 -51.57 -11.95 11.01
N LEU A 141 -51.70 -11.17 12.10
CA LEU A 141 -50.86 -10.01 12.34
C LEU A 141 -49.40 -10.42 12.57
N GLN A 142 -49.15 -11.53 13.26
CA GLN A 142 -47.81 -12.06 13.48
C GLN A 142 -47.19 -12.54 12.18
N ALA A 143 -47.96 -13.20 11.30
CA ALA A 143 -47.51 -13.61 9.99
C ALA A 143 -47.13 -12.40 9.12
N LYS A 144 -48.00 -11.38 9.07
CA LYS A 144 -47.72 -10.14 8.31
C LYS A 144 -46.52 -9.38 8.86
N LYS A 145 -46.33 -9.34 10.19
CA LYS A 145 -45.14 -8.74 10.80
C LYS A 145 -43.87 -9.46 10.39
N ALA A 146 -43.87 -10.79 10.45
CA ALA A 146 -42.72 -11.59 10.02
C ALA A 146 -42.41 -11.38 8.52
N GLU A 147 -43.43 -11.27 7.68
CA GLU A 147 -43.27 -10.94 6.25
C GLU A 147 -42.68 -9.54 6.04
N THR A 148 -43.20 -8.52 6.73
CA THR A 148 -42.64 -7.16 6.64
C THR A 148 -41.21 -7.09 7.15
N ASP A 149 -40.90 -7.79 8.24
CA ASP A 149 -39.55 -7.83 8.80
C ASP A 149 -38.58 -8.50 7.81
N ALA A 150 -39.00 -9.59 7.16
CA ALA A 150 -38.22 -10.25 6.11
C ALA A 150 -38.00 -9.35 4.88
N LEU A 151 -39.02 -8.60 4.45
CA LEU A 151 -38.90 -7.64 3.36
C LEU A 151 -37.95 -6.49 3.70
N VAL A 152 -37.98 -5.97 4.94
CA VAL A 152 -37.06 -4.93 5.40
C VAL A 152 -35.62 -5.43 5.36
N VAL A 153 -35.35 -6.64 5.85
CA VAL A 153 -34.00 -7.24 5.79
C VAL A 153 -33.54 -7.39 4.34
N ALA A 154 -34.40 -7.90 3.45
CA ALA A 154 -34.06 -8.04 2.03
C ALA A 154 -33.78 -6.68 1.35
N LEU A 155 -34.53 -5.64 1.70
CA LEU A 155 -34.31 -4.28 1.21
C LEU A 155 -32.99 -3.70 1.72
N GLU A 156 -32.65 -3.93 2.99
CA GLU A 156 -31.36 -3.51 3.54
C GLU A 156 -30.18 -4.20 2.85
N ASP A 157 -30.29 -5.51 2.59
CA ASP A 157 -29.26 -6.26 1.87
C ASP A 157 -29.10 -5.76 0.44
N ALA A 158 -30.21 -5.50 -0.26
CA ALA A 158 -30.19 -4.91 -1.59
C ALA A 158 -29.60 -3.51 -1.59
N ALA A 159 -29.92 -2.68 -0.59
CA ALA A 159 -29.37 -1.34 -0.44
C ALA A 159 -27.86 -1.38 -0.17
N ARG A 160 -27.39 -2.28 0.70
CA ARG A 160 -25.95 -2.50 0.97
C ARG A 160 -25.22 -2.95 -0.31
N ALA A 161 -25.76 -3.92 -1.03
CA ALA A 161 -25.17 -4.39 -2.29
C ALA A 161 -25.13 -3.29 -3.36
N LEU A 162 -26.17 -2.45 -3.44
CA LEU A 162 -26.22 -1.32 -4.36
C LEU A 162 -25.21 -0.23 -3.99
N ALA A 163 -25.03 0.06 -2.70
CA ALA A 163 -24.04 1.02 -2.22
C ALA A 163 -22.62 0.63 -2.64
N VAL A 164 -22.24 -0.64 -2.43
CA VAL A 164 -20.93 -1.16 -2.86
C VAL A 164 -20.74 -1.02 -4.38
N LYS A 165 -21.76 -1.38 -5.18
CA LYS A 165 -21.70 -1.22 -6.64
C LYS A 165 -21.55 0.24 -7.04
N TYR A 166 -22.28 1.15 -6.41
CA TYR A 166 -22.20 2.57 -6.67
C TYR A 166 -20.82 3.15 -6.34
N GLU A 167 -20.25 2.79 -5.18
CA GLU A 167 -18.90 3.20 -4.80
C GLU A 167 -17.85 2.69 -5.79
N SER A 168 -17.94 1.42 -6.20
CA SER A 168 -17.03 0.85 -7.21
C SER A 168 -17.15 1.55 -8.57
N GLY A 169 -18.37 1.88 -9.01
CA GLY A 169 -18.61 2.62 -10.24
C GLY A 169 -18.09 4.04 -10.17
N ARG A 170 -18.26 4.71 -9.02
CA ARG A 170 -17.73 6.06 -8.77
C ARG A 170 -16.20 6.07 -8.80
N ALA A 171 -15.55 5.10 -8.14
CA ALA A 171 -14.11 4.94 -8.21
C ALA A 171 -13.63 4.71 -9.65
N GLY A 172 -14.38 3.92 -10.44
CA GLY A 172 -14.11 3.74 -11.87
C GLY A 172 -14.19 5.05 -12.67
N ILE A 173 -15.18 5.90 -12.40
CA ILE A 173 -15.31 7.23 -13.05
C ILE A 173 -14.09 8.10 -12.75
N GLU A 174 -13.63 8.13 -11.50
CA GLU A 174 -12.43 8.90 -11.11
C GLU A 174 -11.17 8.39 -11.82
N VAL A 175 -11.00 7.07 -11.93
CA VAL A 175 -9.88 6.47 -12.68
C VAL A 175 -9.94 6.85 -14.15
N VAL A 176 -11.11 6.76 -14.80
CA VAL A 176 -11.27 7.18 -16.20
C VAL A 176 -11.00 8.69 -16.37
N GLY A 177 -11.33 9.51 -15.37
CA GLY A 177 -11.01 10.94 -15.39
C GLY A 177 -9.51 11.26 -15.35
N THR A 178 -8.71 10.43 -14.67
CA THR A 178 -7.24 10.60 -14.56
C THR A 178 -6.45 9.91 -15.69
N LEU A 179 -7.08 9.01 -16.44
CA LEU A 179 -6.42 8.25 -17.49
C LEU A 179 -5.90 9.14 -18.66
N PRO A 180 -6.65 10.12 -19.19
CA PRO A 180 -6.20 10.96 -20.30
C PRO A 180 -4.93 11.74 -19.97
N THR A 181 -4.84 12.34 -18.78
CA THR A 181 -3.68 13.12 -18.36
C THR A 181 -2.44 12.24 -18.18
N LYS A 182 -2.62 11.02 -17.67
CA LYS A 182 -1.53 10.04 -17.53
C LYS A 182 -1.05 9.53 -18.89
N VAL A 183 -1.96 9.33 -19.85
CA VAL A 183 -1.59 8.96 -21.23
C VAL A 183 -0.81 10.08 -21.90
N GLU A 184 -1.23 11.34 -21.75
CA GLU A 184 -0.48 12.50 -22.26
C GLU A 184 0.92 12.61 -21.63
N GLN A 185 1.03 12.38 -20.32
CA GLN A 185 2.32 12.39 -19.63
C GLN A 185 3.26 11.31 -20.19
N LEU A 186 2.77 10.08 -20.30
CA LEU A 186 3.55 8.96 -20.86
C LEU A 186 3.93 9.22 -22.33
N GLN A 187 3.07 9.88 -23.10
CA GLN A 187 3.40 10.28 -24.47
C GLN A 187 4.55 11.28 -24.52
N ARG A 188 4.52 12.32 -23.68
CA ARG A 188 5.63 13.30 -23.58
C ARG A 188 6.93 12.63 -23.15
N GLU A 189 6.87 11.68 -22.20
CA GLU A 189 8.05 10.92 -21.77
C GLU A 189 8.60 10.03 -22.89
N VAL A 190 7.74 9.36 -23.66
CA VAL A 190 8.16 8.54 -24.82
C VAL A 190 8.76 9.41 -25.93
N GLU A 191 8.19 10.58 -26.19
CA GLU A 191 8.73 11.54 -27.16
C GLU A 191 10.10 12.06 -26.71
N ALA A 192 10.24 12.46 -25.45
CA ALA A 192 11.53 12.87 -24.89
C ALA A 192 12.60 11.77 -24.96
N LEU A 193 12.24 10.51 -24.64
CA LEU A 193 13.14 9.38 -24.75
C LEU A 193 13.51 9.09 -26.21
N ARG A 194 12.56 9.23 -27.14
CA ARG A 194 12.84 9.07 -28.58
C ARG A 194 13.77 10.16 -29.09
N GLU A 195 13.60 11.40 -28.65
CA GLU A 195 14.50 12.51 -28.97
C GLU A 195 15.89 12.26 -28.39
N GLU A 196 16.00 11.80 -27.13
CA GLU A 196 17.29 11.46 -26.53
C GLU A 196 17.99 10.33 -27.29
N VAL A 197 17.24 9.29 -27.68
CA VAL A 197 17.77 8.18 -28.50
C VAL A 197 18.20 8.68 -29.88
N ALA A 198 17.40 9.53 -30.54
CA ALA A 198 17.73 10.12 -31.83
C ALA A 198 18.96 11.05 -31.75
N GLN A 199 19.09 11.84 -30.69
CA GLN A 199 20.27 12.68 -30.43
C GLN A 199 21.52 11.82 -30.22
N LYS A 200 21.43 10.75 -29.43
CA LYS A 200 22.53 9.79 -29.23
C LYS A 200 22.89 9.07 -30.52
N GLN A 201 21.92 8.70 -31.35
CA GLN A 201 22.15 8.08 -32.66
C GLN A 201 22.75 9.07 -33.67
N ASN A 202 22.30 10.32 -33.71
CA ASN A 202 22.86 11.36 -34.59
C ASN A 202 24.27 11.77 -34.16
N ALA A 203 24.53 11.86 -32.86
CA ALA A 203 25.88 12.05 -32.33
C ALA A 203 26.82 10.89 -32.72
N LEU A 204 26.26 9.68 -32.90
CA LEU A 204 26.99 8.52 -33.38
C LEU A 204 27.22 8.57 -34.91
N ALA A 205 26.19 8.91 -35.69
CA ALA A 205 26.21 8.91 -37.15
C ALA A 205 26.97 10.11 -37.76
N GLY A 206 26.91 11.29 -37.13
CA GLY A 206 27.58 12.53 -37.57
C GLY A 206 29.11 12.49 -37.49
N THR A 207 29.70 11.37 -37.10
CA THR A 207 31.15 11.16 -37.00
C THR A 207 31.70 10.33 -38.17
N SER A 208 30.83 9.81 -39.04
CA SER A 208 31.23 8.97 -40.19
C SER A 208 31.53 9.76 -41.47
N ASP A 209 31.03 11.00 -41.61
CA ASP A 209 31.12 11.78 -42.86
C ASP A 209 31.98 13.05 -42.80
N SER A 210 32.69 13.34 -41.70
CA SER A 210 33.60 14.51 -41.63
C SER A 210 35.02 14.10 -41.27
N ALA A 211 35.79 13.80 -42.30
CA ALA A 211 37.22 13.49 -42.25
C ALA A 211 38.12 14.74 -42.05
N THR A 212 37.68 15.75 -41.29
CA THR A 212 38.50 16.97 -41.10
C THR A 212 38.34 17.62 -39.72
N SER A 213 39.40 17.49 -38.93
CA SER A 213 39.86 18.39 -37.85
C SER A 213 39.02 18.59 -36.57
N SER A 214 39.22 17.71 -35.58
CA SER A 214 39.40 18.12 -34.16
C SER A 214 39.86 16.94 -33.28
N PRO A 215 40.98 17.03 -32.53
CA PRO A 215 41.51 15.91 -31.76
C PRO A 215 41.00 15.83 -30.31
N SER A 216 39.93 16.56 -29.94
CA SER A 216 39.45 16.62 -28.53
C SER A 216 38.16 15.86 -28.25
N ASN A 217 37.46 15.32 -29.26
CA ASN A 217 36.23 14.56 -29.06
C ASN A 217 36.42 13.12 -29.57
N ALA A 218 37.27 12.36 -28.87
CA ALA A 218 37.43 10.95 -29.10
C ALA A 218 36.10 10.25 -28.77
N VAL A 219 35.27 10.07 -29.78
CA VAL A 219 34.09 9.22 -29.75
C VAL A 219 34.54 7.87 -29.19
N ASN A 220 34.09 7.54 -27.99
CA ASN A 220 34.45 6.27 -27.37
C ASN A 220 34.01 5.16 -28.34
N PRO A 221 34.92 4.33 -28.89
CA PRO A 221 34.61 3.32 -29.91
C PRO A 221 33.64 2.24 -29.41
N ARG A 222 33.31 2.24 -28.11
CA ARG A 222 32.28 1.39 -27.50
C ARG A 222 30.86 1.79 -27.88
N TYR A 223 30.59 3.06 -28.20
CA TYR A 223 29.23 3.49 -28.57
C TYR A 223 28.84 3.13 -30.01
N LEU A 224 29.83 2.87 -30.89
CA LEU A 224 29.62 2.42 -32.27
C LEU A 224 29.40 0.90 -32.40
N GLN A 225 29.58 0.16 -31.31
CA GLN A 225 29.34 -1.27 -31.29
C GLN A 225 27.85 -1.55 -31.16
N SER A 226 27.36 -2.60 -31.84
CA SER A 226 25.99 -3.06 -31.64
C SER A 226 25.75 -3.35 -30.16
N THR A 227 24.50 -3.18 -29.71
CA THR A 227 24.10 -3.47 -28.33
C THR A 227 24.46 -4.89 -27.90
N ASP A 228 24.52 -5.83 -28.85
CA ASP A 228 24.96 -7.19 -28.59
C ASP A 228 26.48 -7.31 -28.46
N ALA A 229 27.26 -6.61 -29.29
CA ALA A 229 28.72 -6.57 -29.19
C ALA A 229 29.20 -5.90 -27.88
N THR A 230 28.52 -4.84 -27.44
CA THR A 230 28.79 -4.20 -26.14
C THR A 230 28.44 -5.09 -24.96
N ARG A 231 27.34 -5.86 -25.04
CA ARG A 231 26.96 -6.83 -24.01
C ARG A 231 28.00 -7.96 -23.91
N ALA A 232 28.49 -8.46 -25.03
CA ALA A 232 29.56 -9.46 -25.06
C ALA A 232 30.87 -8.91 -24.46
N ALA A 233 31.28 -7.70 -24.85
CA ALA A 233 32.48 -7.06 -24.31
C ALA A 233 32.40 -6.77 -22.81
N LEU A 234 31.20 -6.46 -22.29
CA LEU A 234 30.97 -6.32 -20.84
C LEU A 234 31.08 -7.66 -20.12
N ALA A 235 30.54 -8.74 -20.69
CA ALA A 235 30.67 -10.09 -20.11
C ALA A 235 32.14 -10.54 -20.05
N ASP A 236 32.92 -10.29 -21.10
CA ASP A 236 34.36 -10.56 -21.12
C ASP A 236 35.10 -9.73 -20.06
N GLN A 237 34.72 -8.45 -19.91
CA GLN A 237 35.35 -7.57 -18.93
C GLN A 237 35.02 -8.00 -17.49
N THR A 238 33.78 -8.36 -17.18
CA THR A 238 33.40 -8.84 -15.84
C THR A 238 34.07 -10.18 -15.53
N GLN A 239 34.24 -11.05 -16.53
CA GLN A 239 35.00 -12.28 -16.37
C GLN A 239 36.48 -12.00 -16.02
N ARG A 240 37.15 -11.09 -16.75
CA ARG A 240 38.53 -10.70 -16.45
C ARG A 240 38.69 -10.09 -15.06
N ILE A 241 37.77 -9.22 -14.65
CA ILE A 241 37.76 -8.65 -13.30
C ILE A 241 37.65 -9.76 -12.26
N SER A 242 36.73 -10.71 -12.46
CA SER A 242 36.57 -11.85 -11.53
C SER A 242 37.79 -12.77 -11.47
N GLN A 243 38.59 -12.85 -12.53
CA GLN A 243 39.85 -13.60 -12.54
C GLN A 243 40.92 -12.85 -11.74
N ILE A 244 41.07 -11.56 -11.97
CA ILE A 244 42.00 -10.70 -11.21
C ILE A 244 41.65 -10.71 -9.72
N ASP A 245 40.37 -10.63 -9.36
CA ASP A 245 39.94 -10.68 -7.95
C ASP A 245 40.30 -12.02 -7.28
N LYS A 246 40.24 -13.14 -8.02
CA LYS A 246 40.70 -14.44 -7.51
C LYS A 246 42.21 -14.46 -7.32
N GLU A 247 42.96 -13.91 -8.26
CA GLU A 247 44.43 -13.81 -8.15
C GLU A 247 44.83 -12.93 -6.96
N ILE A 248 44.15 -11.80 -6.75
CA ILE A 248 44.36 -10.93 -5.58
C ILE A 248 44.07 -11.70 -4.30
N ALA A 249 42.95 -12.39 -4.20
CA ALA A 249 42.59 -13.17 -3.02
C ALA A 249 43.61 -14.29 -2.72
N ASP A 250 44.15 -14.95 -3.75
CA ASP A 250 45.18 -15.97 -3.59
C ASP A 250 46.52 -15.37 -3.15
N LEU A 251 46.88 -14.19 -3.66
CA LEU A 251 48.06 -13.45 -3.22
C LEU A 251 47.92 -12.98 -1.77
N GLU A 252 46.78 -12.43 -1.39
CA GLU A 252 46.47 -12.01 -0.02
C GLU A 252 46.55 -13.18 0.97
N ARG A 253 46.15 -14.39 0.57
CA ARG A 253 46.29 -15.61 1.37
C ARG A 253 47.76 -16.05 1.55
N ARG A 254 48.61 -15.84 0.54
CA ARG A 254 50.04 -16.22 0.56
C ARG A 254 50.92 -15.20 1.29
N LEU A 255 50.53 -13.93 1.27
CA LEU A 255 51.23 -12.80 1.86
C LEU A 255 51.60 -12.99 3.34
N PRO A 256 50.69 -13.41 4.26
CA PRO A 256 51.03 -13.60 5.66
C PRO A 256 52.02 -14.75 5.90
N SER A 257 51.99 -15.82 5.07
CA SER A 257 52.98 -16.89 5.17
C SER A 257 54.37 -16.38 4.79
N LYS A 258 54.46 -15.58 3.72
CA LYS A 258 55.71 -14.97 3.28
C LYS A 258 56.25 -13.94 4.28
N ILE A 259 55.39 -13.14 4.89
CA ILE A 259 55.80 -12.26 6.01
C ILE A 259 56.41 -13.09 7.14
N ARG A 260 55.77 -14.18 7.56
CA ARG A 260 56.30 -15.05 8.62
C ARG A 260 57.61 -15.75 8.23
N GLU A 261 57.81 -16.05 6.95
CA GLU A 261 59.09 -16.56 6.44
C GLU A 261 60.18 -15.49 6.49
N CYS A 262 59.89 -14.26 6.06
CA CYS A 262 60.82 -13.14 6.15
C CYS A 262 61.18 -12.81 7.61
N GLU A 263 60.20 -12.72 8.52
CA GLU A 263 60.45 -12.49 9.94
C GLU A 263 61.32 -13.59 10.57
N ARG A 264 61.19 -14.85 10.12
CA ARG A 264 62.06 -15.94 10.59
C ARG A 264 63.49 -15.74 10.09
N ALA A 265 63.66 -15.42 8.81
CA ALA A 265 64.97 -15.13 8.24
C ALA A 265 65.63 -13.91 8.90
N GLU A 266 64.86 -12.86 9.24
CA GLU A 266 65.34 -11.68 9.97
C GLU A 266 65.83 -12.04 11.38
N ARG A 267 65.07 -12.86 12.13
CA ARG A 267 65.51 -13.36 13.44
C ARG A 267 66.78 -14.21 13.35
N GLU A 268 66.89 -15.07 12.35
CA GLU A 268 68.09 -15.87 12.11
C GLU A 268 69.30 -14.99 11.77
N LEU A 269 69.10 -13.92 10.98
CA LEU A 269 70.13 -12.93 10.70
C LEU A 269 70.56 -12.18 11.96
N GLU A 270 69.63 -11.72 12.78
CA GLU A 270 69.94 -11.06 14.06
C GLU A 270 70.78 -11.96 14.98
N ASP A 271 70.45 -13.25 15.07
CA ASP A 271 71.21 -14.20 15.89
C ASP A 271 72.61 -14.46 15.32
N LEU A 272 72.75 -14.50 13.99
CA LEU A 272 74.06 -14.59 13.33
C LEU A 272 74.88 -13.32 13.54
N ASP A 273 74.28 -12.13 13.49
CA ASP A 273 74.95 -10.86 13.77
C ASP A 273 75.40 -10.78 15.23
N ARG A 274 74.57 -11.18 16.20
CA ARG A 274 74.99 -11.30 17.61
C ARG A 274 76.17 -12.26 17.79
N ARG A 275 76.14 -13.42 17.12
CA ARG A 275 77.26 -14.39 17.16
C ARG A 275 78.53 -13.80 16.55
N LYS A 276 78.40 -13.06 15.44
CA LYS A 276 79.51 -12.36 14.79
C LYS A 276 80.06 -11.27 15.71
N GLU A 277 79.22 -10.48 16.36
CA GLU A 277 79.63 -9.48 17.34
C GLU A 277 80.35 -10.12 18.53
N GLU A 278 79.85 -11.24 19.06
CA GLU A 278 80.50 -11.96 20.15
C GLU A 278 81.87 -12.50 19.75
N VAL A 279 81.97 -13.16 18.59
CA VAL A 279 83.24 -13.68 18.06
C VAL A 279 84.21 -12.54 17.77
N THR A 280 83.75 -11.43 17.20
CA THR A 280 84.62 -10.27 16.95
C THR A 280 85.05 -9.59 18.26
N ARG A 281 84.20 -9.55 19.28
CA ARG A 281 84.55 -9.10 20.63
C ARG A 281 85.59 -10.00 21.28
N GLN A 282 85.39 -11.32 21.23
CA GLN A 282 86.37 -12.30 21.72
C GLN A 282 87.71 -12.16 20.98
N ALA A 283 87.69 -12.00 19.65
CA ALA A 283 88.89 -11.78 18.85
C ALA A 283 89.61 -10.47 19.23
N LYS A 284 88.87 -9.37 19.43
CA LYS A 284 89.42 -8.09 19.89
C LYS A 284 90.00 -8.19 21.30
N GLU A 285 89.37 -8.92 22.22
CA GLU A 285 89.90 -9.11 23.58
C GLU A 285 91.17 -9.95 23.58
N VAL A 286 91.23 -11.04 22.80
CA VAL A 286 92.47 -11.81 22.60
C VAL A 286 93.57 -10.92 21.99
N GLN A 287 93.23 -10.07 21.02
CA GLN A 287 94.17 -9.11 20.46
C GLN A 287 94.65 -8.08 21.50
N ARG A 288 93.75 -7.54 22.34
CA ARG A 288 94.08 -6.61 23.42
C ARG A 288 94.99 -7.24 24.45
N ILE A 289 94.70 -8.47 24.91
CA ILE A 289 95.56 -9.22 25.85
C ILE A 289 96.96 -9.43 25.25
N ARG A 290 97.05 -9.69 23.94
CA ARG A 290 98.32 -9.81 23.22
C ARG A 290 99.09 -8.49 23.17
N GLU A 291 98.42 -7.36 22.99
CA GLU A 291 99.03 -6.02 22.96
C GLU A 291 99.45 -5.54 24.37
N GLU A 292 98.69 -5.89 25.41
CA GLU A 292 98.96 -5.56 26.82
C GLU A 292 99.98 -6.53 27.48
N GLY A 293 100.49 -7.53 26.75
CA GLY A 293 101.52 -8.46 27.23
C GLY A 293 101.03 -9.51 28.23
N GLY A 294 99.71 -9.75 28.31
CA GLY A 294 99.13 -10.81 29.14
C GLY A 294 99.43 -12.21 28.59
N ARG A 295 99.56 -13.21 29.47
CA ARG A 295 99.78 -14.62 29.04
C ARG A 295 98.57 -15.14 28.27
N ASP A 296 98.76 -15.36 26.97
CA ASP A 296 97.76 -15.94 26.07
C ASP A 296 97.62 -17.46 26.35
N PHE A 297 96.75 -17.81 27.29
CA PHE A 297 96.51 -19.20 27.69
C PHE A 297 96.00 -20.08 26.53
N VAL A 298 95.27 -19.51 25.57
CA VAL A 298 94.71 -20.24 24.42
C VAL A 298 95.79 -20.49 23.37
N GLY A 299 96.60 -19.48 23.06
CA GLY A 299 97.77 -19.62 22.21
C GLY A 299 98.84 -20.53 22.79
N GLU A 300 99.10 -20.46 24.10
CA GLU A 300 100.02 -21.38 24.81
C GLU A 300 99.50 -22.82 24.78
N ARG A 301 98.21 -23.04 25.05
CA ARG A 301 97.60 -24.38 24.96
C ARG A 301 97.59 -24.89 23.52
N GLY A 302 97.37 -24.04 22.52
CA GLY A 302 97.47 -24.41 21.10
C GLY A 302 98.91 -24.73 20.67
N ARG A 303 99.91 -24.00 21.17
CA ARG A 303 101.34 -24.32 20.98
C ARG A 303 101.72 -25.61 21.67
N TRP A 304 101.23 -25.84 22.90
CA TRP A 304 101.46 -27.05 23.66
C TRP A 304 100.81 -28.27 23.02
N LEU A 305 99.56 -28.16 22.54
CA LEU A 305 98.87 -29.23 21.81
C LEU A 305 99.56 -29.54 20.49
N ARG A 306 100.06 -28.53 19.75
CA ARG A 306 100.89 -28.76 18.55
C ARG A 306 102.24 -29.41 18.88
N ALA A 307 102.86 -29.05 20.00
CA ALA A 307 104.08 -29.71 20.46
C ALA A 307 103.80 -31.17 20.87
N GLN A 308 102.71 -31.43 21.60
CA GLN A 308 102.23 -32.78 21.93
C GLN A 308 101.89 -33.58 20.68
N GLU A 309 101.23 -32.98 19.69
CA GLU A 309 100.95 -33.59 18.39
C GLU A 309 102.25 -33.91 17.65
N GLY A 310 103.24 -33.01 17.66
CA GLY A 310 104.57 -33.26 17.08
C GLY A 310 105.32 -34.40 17.77
N VAL A 311 105.27 -34.48 19.10
CA VAL A 311 105.85 -35.58 19.88
C VAL A 311 105.12 -36.89 19.61
N LEU A 312 103.78 -36.88 19.61
CA LEU A 312 102.97 -38.06 19.28
C LEU A 312 103.22 -38.55 17.86
N LYS A 313 103.28 -37.65 16.86
CA LYS A 313 103.63 -37.99 15.48
C LYS A 313 105.03 -38.59 15.37
N GLY A 314 106.01 -38.04 16.09
CA GLY A 314 107.37 -38.58 16.15
C GLY A 314 107.47 -39.95 16.81
N VAL A 315 106.70 -40.20 17.88
CA VAL A 315 106.67 -41.50 18.58
C VAL A 315 105.87 -42.56 17.81
N LEU A 316 104.80 -42.17 17.12
CA LEU A 316 103.98 -43.07 16.30
C LEU A 316 104.55 -43.30 14.89
N GLY A 317 105.66 -42.63 14.52
CA GLY A 317 106.32 -42.83 13.22
C GLY A 317 105.45 -42.46 12.03
N VAL A 318 104.42 -41.63 12.24
CA VAL A 318 103.53 -41.15 11.18
C VAL A 318 104.06 -39.78 10.75
N GLU A 319 104.97 -39.78 9.78
CA GLU A 319 105.21 -38.59 8.97
C GLU A 319 103.95 -38.25 8.15
N ALA A 320 103.83 -36.96 7.84
CA ALA A 320 102.64 -36.26 7.34
C ALA A 320 101.81 -37.00 6.27
#